data_AF-A0A963G7D1-F1
#
_entry.id   AF-A0A963G7D1-F1
#
_cell.length_a   1.000
_cell.length_b   1.000
_cell.length_c   1.000
_cell.angle_alpha   90.00
_cell.angle_beta   90.00
_cell.angle_gamma   90.00
#
_symmetry.space_group_name_H-M   'P 1'
#
loop_
_entity.id
_entity.type
_entity.pdbx_description
1 polymer ?
#
loop_
_entity_poly.entity_id
_entity_poly.type
_entity_poly.pdbx_seq_one_letter_code
_entity_poly.pdbx_strand_id
1 'polypeptide(L)'
;MDVTPITVLKGIGPRNADRLARIGVCTVQDLLFHLPSRYQDRTRVLPLGALTPGDQAVVEGVVEFTEIRLGRRRSLLVRIADGSGHLVLRFFHFSAAQKAGLTAG
;
A
#
# COMPACT_ATOMS: atom_id res chain seq x y z
N MET A 1 12.31 -16.23 -30.27
CA MET A 1 12.46 -15.95 -28.84
C MET A 1 12.43 -14.45 -28.71
N ASP A 2 11.34 -13.89 -28.19
CA ASP A 2 11.08 -12.45 -28.28
C ASP A 2 11.90 -11.70 -27.24
N VAL A 3 12.99 -11.07 -27.70
CA VAL A 3 13.94 -10.28 -26.92
C VAL A 3 13.52 -8.80 -26.82
N THR A 4 12.22 -8.51 -26.89
CA THR A 4 11.72 -7.14 -26.83
C THR A 4 12.09 -6.51 -25.48
N PRO A 5 12.83 -5.39 -25.46
CA PRO A 5 13.28 -4.78 -24.22
C PRO A 5 12.10 -4.21 -23.43
N ILE A 6 12.18 -4.28 -22.11
CA ILE A 6 11.11 -3.88 -21.20
C ILE A 6 10.75 -2.38 -21.28
N THR A 7 11.68 -1.56 -21.79
CA THR A 7 11.53 -0.10 -21.98
C THR A 7 10.52 0.27 -23.07
N VAL A 8 10.09 -0.67 -23.92
CA VAL A 8 9.03 -0.44 -24.92
C VAL A 8 7.67 -0.25 -24.23
N LEU A 9 7.50 -0.78 -23.02
CA LEU A 9 6.26 -0.62 -22.26
C LEU A 9 6.10 0.80 -21.72
N LYS A 10 4.93 1.40 -21.99
CA LYS A 10 4.55 2.72 -21.49
C LYS A 10 4.62 2.74 -19.96
N GLY A 11 5.36 3.71 -19.41
CA GLY A 11 5.57 3.87 -17.97
C GLY A 11 6.88 3.26 -17.44
N ILE A 12 7.62 2.52 -18.28
CA ILE A 12 8.93 1.98 -17.93
C ILE A 12 10.04 2.88 -18.47
N GLY A 13 10.34 3.93 -17.71
CA GLY A 13 11.51 4.77 -17.94
C GLY A 13 12.82 4.10 -17.48
N PRO A 14 13.98 4.69 -17.78
CA PRO A 14 15.31 4.09 -17.51
C PRO A 14 15.47 3.68 -16.04
N ARG A 15 15.01 4.52 -15.10
CA ARG A 15 15.09 4.22 -13.66
C ARG A 15 14.27 2.98 -13.24
N ASN A 16 13.13 2.74 -13.90
CA ASN A 16 12.31 1.57 -13.62
C ASN A 16 12.88 0.32 -14.31
N ALA A 17 13.42 0.48 -15.52
CA ALA A 17 14.15 -0.59 -16.21
C ALA A 17 15.35 -1.07 -15.37
N ASP A 18 16.15 -0.16 -14.79
CA ASP A 18 17.26 -0.52 -13.90
C ASP A 18 16.80 -1.29 -12.65
N ARG A 19 15.62 -0.96 -12.11
CA ARG A 19 15.05 -1.68 -10.96
C ARG A 19 14.56 -3.06 -11.35
N LEU A 20 13.95 -3.21 -12.53
CA LEU A 20 13.48 -4.49 -13.06
C LEU A 20 14.66 -5.41 -13.40
N ALA A 21 15.75 -4.85 -13.96
CA ALA A 21 16.96 -5.61 -14.24
C ALA A 21 17.58 -6.21 -12.96
N ARG A 22 17.49 -5.53 -11.81
CA ARG A 22 17.98 -6.06 -10.52
C ARG A 22 17.21 -7.29 -10.02
N ILE A 23 15.98 -7.49 -10.50
CA ILE A 23 15.18 -8.69 -10.21
C ILE A 23 15.15 -9.67 -11.39
N GLY A 24 16.03 -9.49 -12.39
CA GLY A 24 16.15 -10.37 -13.54
C GLY A 24 15.12 -10.13 -14.65
N VAL A 25 14.41 -9.00 -14.64
CA VAL A 25 13.40 -8.67 -15.65
C VAL A 25 13.96 -7.64 -16.62
N CYS A 26 14.38 -8.08 -17.81
CA CYS A 26 15.00 -7.23 -18.83
C CYS A 26 14.15 -7.13 -20.12
N THR A 27 13.35 -8.17 -20.38
CA THR A 27 12.50 -8.29 -21.57
C THR A 27 11.02 -8.34 -21.20
N VAL A 28 10.15 -8.09 -22.18
CA VAL A 28 8.70 -8.27 -22.01
C VAL A 28 8.35 -9.70 -21.64
N GLN A 29 9.08 -10.68 -22.18
CA GLN A 29 8.88 -12.09 -21.85
C GLN A 29 9.20 -12.38 -20.36
N ASP A 30 10.31 -11.84 -19.84
CA ASP A 30 10.67 -12.00 -18.43
C ASP A 30 9.56 -11.46 -17.51
N LEU A 31 8.95 -10.32 -17.88
CA LEU A 31 7.84 -9.75 -17.12
C LEU A 31 6.59 -10.65 -17.14
N LEU A 32 6.25 -11.22 -18.30
CA LEU A 32 5.10 -12.13 -18.43
C LEU A 32 5.24 -13.37 -17.55
N PHE A 33 6.46 -13.85 -17.34
CA PHE A 33 6.75 -15.00 -16.47
C PHE A 33 7.21 -14.60 -15.05
N HIS A 34 7.22 -13.31 -14.71
CA HIS A 34 7.45 -12.83 -13.36
C HIS A 34 6.14 -12.89 -12.55
N LEU A 35 5.78 -14.11 -12.14
CA LEU A 35 4.52 -14.37 -11.45
C LEU A 35 4.47 -13.70 -10.06
N PRO A 36 3.28 -13.26 -9.61
CA PRO A 36 3.12 -12.71 -8.27
C PRO A 36 3.57 -13.69 -7.19
N SER A 37 4.34 -13.21 -6.22
CA SER A 37 4.79 -14.02 -5.08
C SER A 37 3.65 -14.42 -4.15
N ARG A 38 2.59 -13.61 -4.10
CA ARG A 38 1.36 -13.86 -3.34
C ARG A 38 0.21 -13.05 -3.93
N TYR A 39 -0.96 -13.66 -3.98
CA TYR A 39 -2.23 -12.94 -4.16
C TYR A 39 -2.80 -12.56 -2.80
N GLN A 40 -3.16 -11.29 -2.63
CA GLN A 40 -3.85 -10.83 -1.44
C GLN A 40 -5.36 -10.88 -1.72
N ASP A 41 -6.09 -11.71 -0.98
CA ASP A 41 -7.55 -11.75 -1.06
C ASP A 41 -8.12 -10.50 -0.37
N ARG A 42 -8.72 -9.62 -1.17
CA ARG A 42 -9.38 -8.38 -0.73
C ARG A 42 -10.90 -8.45 -0.88
N THR A 43 -11.47 -9.64 -1.04
CA THR A 43 -12.91 -9.82 -1.25
C THR A 43 -13.74 -9.69 0.04
N ARG A 44 -13.10 -9.69 1.21
CA ARG A 44 -13.76 -9.69 2.51
C ARG A 44 -13.31 -8.51 3.35
N VAL A 45 -14.27 -7.66 3.71
CA VAL A 45 -14.09 -6.59 4.68
C VAL A 45 -14.44 -7.15 6.06
N LEU A 46 -13.52 -7.01 7.01
CA LEU A 46 -13.69 -7.44 8.39
C LEU A 46 -14.10 -6.25 9.27
N PRO A 47 -15.04 -6.43 10.21
CA PRO A 47 -15.32 -5.41 11.20
C PRO A 47 -14.14 -5.24 12.15
N LEU A 48 -13.88 -4.01 12.60
CA LEU A 48 -12.74 -3.65 13.44
C LEU A 48 -12.71 -4.44 14.75
N GLY A 49 -13.88 -4.74 15.32
CA GLY A 49 -14.04 -5.52 16.55
C GLY A 49 -13.68 -7.01 16.40
N ALA A 50 -13.55 -7.53 15.17
CA ALA A 50 -13.18 -8.93 14.91
C ALA A 50 -11.70 -9.11 14.52
N LEU A 51 -10.92 -8.03 14.52
CA LEU A 51 -9.50 -8.10 14.17
C LEU A 51 -8.68 -8.81 15.24
N THR A 52 -7.80 -9.70 14.82
CA THR A 52 -6.81 -10.33 15.71
C THR A 52 -5.43 -9.72 15.48
N PRO A 53 -4.61 -9.50 16.53
CA PRO A 53 -3.25 -9.02 16.37
C PRO A 53 -2.42 -9.92 15.45
N GLY A 54 -1.80 -9.32 14.43
CA GLY A 54 -0.99 -10.02 13.42
C GLY A 54 -1.72 -10.30 12.10
N ASP A 55 -3.04 -10.09 12.04
CA ASP A 55 -3.81 -10.32 10.83
C ASP A 55 -3.53 -9.29 9.73
N GLN A 56 -3.60 -9.76 8.47
CA GLN A 56 -3.76 -8.90 7.31
C GLN A 56 -5.23 -8.88 6.91
N ALA A 57 -5.92 -7.79 7.22
CA ALA A 57 -7.34 -7.61 6.97
C ALA A 57 -7.61 -6.41 6.06
N VAL A 58 -8.71 -6.48 5.32
CA VAL A 58 -9.34 -5.30 4.71
C VAL A 58 -10.41 -4.82 5.68
N VAL A 59 -10.41 -3.52 5.98
CA VAL A 59 -11.33 -2.90 6.94
C VAL A 59 -11.92 -1.62 6.34
N GLU A 60 -13.09 -1.26 6.82
CA GLU A 60 -13.77 -0.01 6.48
C GLU A 60 -14.22 0.67 7.77
N GLY A 61 -14.15 2.00 7.82
CA GLY A 61 -14.53 2.77 8.99
C GLY A 61 -14.42 4.26 8.73
N VAL A 62 -15.12 5.04 9.56
CA VAL A 62 -15.13 6.50 9.52
C VAL A 62 -13.93 7.03 10.29
N VAL A 63 -13.24 8.03 9.74
CA VAL A 63 -12.15 8.73 10.45
C VAL A 63 -12.76 9.59 11.54
N GLU A 64 -12.47 9.27 12.79
CA GLU A 64 -12.92 10.07 13.94
C GLU A 64 -11.92 11.16 14.30
N PHE A 65 -10.62 10.90 14.07
CA PHE A 65 -9.56 11.77 14.54
C PHE A 65 -8.28 11.56 13.74
N THR A 66 -7.57 12.66 13.47
CA THR A 66 -6.28 12.66 12.80
C THR A 66 -5.33 13.63 13.47
N GLU A 67 -4.10 13.19 13.73
CA GLU A 67 -3.07 14.00 14.37
C GLU A 67 -1.67 13.70 13.84
N ILE A 68 -0.86 14.74 13.68
CA ILE A 68 0.57 14.58 13.43
C ILE A 68 1.30 14.54 14.77
N ARG A 69 1.84 13.39 15.13
CA ARG A 69 2.70 13.26 16.31
C ARG A 69 4.14 13.62 15.95
N LEU A 70 4.66 14.62 16.65
CA LEU A 70 6.03 15.08 16.56
C LEU A 70 6.86 14.36 17.63
N GLY A 71 7.49 13.24 17.26
CA GLY A 71 8.52 12.57 18.06
C GLY A 71 9.89 12.68 17.40
N ARG A 72 10.80 11.73 17.67
CA ARG A 72 12.11 11.64 16.97
C ARG A 72 11.94 11.64 15.43
N ARG A 73 10.86 11.06 14.93
CA ARG A 73 10.39 11.19 13.54
C ARG A 73 8.90 11.50 13.57
N ARG A 74 8.45 12.40 12.68
CA ARG A 74 7.02 12.72 12.55
C ARG A 74 6.23 11.50 12.07
N SER A 75 5.04 11.30 12.61
CA SER A 75 4.09 10.28 12.15
C SER A 75 2.67 10.83 12.12
N LEU A 76 1.85 10.30 11.23
CA LEU A 76 0.43 10.61 11.16
C LEU A 76 -0.33 9.50 11.88
N LEU A 77 -1.05 9.84 12.94
CA LEU A 77 -2.02 8.98 13.60
C LEU A 77 -3.40 9.27 13.06
N VAL A 78 -4.12 8.22 12.66
CA VAL A 78 -5.51 8.28 12.22
C VAL A 78 -6.29 7.26 13.02
N ARG A 79 -7.33 7.68 13.73
CA ARG A 79 -8.25 6.78 14.42
C ARG A 79 -9.51 6.61 13.58
N ILE A 80 -9.85 5.37 13.28
CA ILE A 80 -11.08 5.00 12.58
C ILE A 80 -11.99 4.18 13.49
N ALA A 81 -13.30 4.25 13.22
CA ALA A 81 -14.32 3.46 13.89
C ALA A 81 -15.39 2.96 12.91
N ASP A 82 -15.99 1.82 13.20
CA ASP A 82 -17.03 1.20 12.37
C ASP A 82 -18.29 0.81 13.18
N GLY A 83 -18.36 1.25 14.44
CA GLY A 83 -19.41 0.88 15.40
C GLY A 83 -19.17 -0.45 16.13
N SER A 84 -18.30 -1.32 15.61
CA SER A 84 -17.89 -2.57 16.29
C SER A 84 -16.61 -2.40 17.13
N GLY A 85 -15.77 -1.42 16.77
CA GLY A 85 -14.55 -1.10 17.49
C GLY A 85 -13.83 0.12 16.92
N HIS A 86 -12.60 0.34 17.39
CA HIS A 86 -11.72 1.40 16.93
C HIS A 86 -10.37 0.83 16.52
N LEU A 87 -9.76 1.42 15.49
CA LEU A 87 -8.40 1.09 15.06
C LEU A 87 -7.57 2.36 14.91
N VAL A 88 -6.32 2.32 15.40
CA VAL A 88 -5.37 3.42 15.25
C VAL A 88 -4.35 3.05 14.18
N LEU A 89 -4.41 3.76 13.06
CA LEU A 89 -3.45 3.68 11.97
C LEU A 89 -2.29 4.63 12.25
N ARG A 90 -1.05 4.13 12.13
CA ARG A 90 0.16 4.94 12.25
C ARG A 90 0.95 4.92 10.95
N PHE A 91 0.98 6.05 10.27
CA PHE A 91 1.80 6.23 9.07
C PHE A 91 3.16 6.85 9.43
N PHE A 92 4.22 6.07 9.26
CA PHE A 92 5.61 6.53 9.44
C PHE A 92 6.11 7.40 8.28
N HIS A 93 5.51 7.22 7.11
CA HIS A 93 5.76 8.01 5.91
C HIS A 93 4.41 8.42 5.32
N PHE A 94 4.18 9.74 5.20
CA PHE A 94 2.94 10.28 4.66
C PHE A 94 3.21 11.54 3.83
N SER A 95 2.42 11.73 2.78
CA SER A 95 2.41 12.93 1.94
C SER A 95 1.37 13.96 2.41
N ALA A 96 1.45 15.18 1.89
CA ALA A 96 0.43 16.21 2.13
C ALA A 96 -0.96 15.76 1.62
N ALA A 97 -1.01 15.05 0.50
CA ALA A 97 -2.25 14.50 -0.05
C ALA A 97 -2.87 13.44 0.87
N GLN A 98 -2.06 12.54 1.44
CA GLN A 98 -2.55 11.55 2.40
C GLN A 98 -3.08 12.22 3.67
N LYS A 99 -2.40 13.26 4.17
CA LYS A 99 -2.89 14.06 5.30
C LYS A 99 -4.25 14.70 4.98
N ALA A 100 -4.38 15.30 3.79
CA ALA A 100 -5.60 15.99 3.37
C ALA A 100 -6.78 15.03 3.11
N GLY A 101 -6.49 13.81 2.65
CA GLY A 101 -7.53 12.79 2.41
C GLY A 101 -7.94 11.99 3.64
N LEU A 102 -7.20 12.09 4.75
CA LEU A 102 -7.47 11.37 6.00
C LEU A 102 -7.85 12.37 7.11
N THR A 103 -8.87 13.20 6.85
CA THR A 103 -9.45 14.10 7.83
C THR A 103 -10.69 13.48 8.45
N ALA A 104 -11.06 13.92 9.66
CA ALA A 104 -12.31 13.47 10.27
C ALA A 104 -13.51 13.92 9.42
N GLY A 105 -14.46 13.01 9.22
CA GLY A 105 -15.62 13.22 8.34
C GLY A 105 -15.97 11.97 7.55
#